data_AF-A0A9J6H5P5-F1
#
_entry.id   AF-A0A9J6H5P5-F1
#
_cell.length_a   1.000
_cell.length_b   1.000
_cell.length_c   1.000
_cell.angle_alpha   90.00
_cell.angle_beta   90.00
_cell.angle_gamma   90.00
#
_symmetry.space_group_name_H-M   'P 1'
#
loop_
_entity.id
_entity.type
_entity.pdbx_description
1 polymer ?
#
loop_
_entity_poly.entity_id
_entity_poly.type
_entity_poly.pdbx_seq_one_letter_code
_entity_poly.pdbx_strand_id
1 'polypeptide(L)'
;MPISNAAGINASSFVGDGSSVLLDSNETRGIRDVWAFNHDEQLDYIGRIVKFVAMETEFPGATFKVTNNCINLADYENQSLRTSGNMLKIIQIAIAFVDEASKKFLNYWTWQFNLKSILTADTYAQDSIDLLINSGVQF
;
A
#
# COMPACT_ATOMS: atom_id res chain seq x y z
N MET A 1 15.32 54.92 -10.79
CA MET A 1 16.54 55.45 -10.16
C MET A 1 16.34 55.53 -8.64
N PRO A 2 17.40 55.32 -7.85
CA PRO A 2 17.43 54.33 -6.78
C PRO A 2 17.72 54.93 -5.40
N ILE A 3 17.60 54.14 -4.32
CA ILE A 3 18.54 54.25 -3.19
C ILE A 3 18.83 52.84 -2.65
N SER A 4 20.11 52.49 -2.73
CA SER A 4 20.80 51.37 -2.11
C SER A 4 21.00 51.57 -0.61
N ASN A 5 21.15 50.48 0.17
CA ASN A 5 22.39 50.34 0.93
C ASN A 5 22.75 48.88 1.23
N ALA A 6 24.04 48.62 1.04
CA ALA A 6 24.71 47.35 1.16
C ALA A 6 25.24 47.12 2.57
N ALA A 7 25.21 45.85 2.99
CA ALA A 7 26.27 45.17 3.72
C ALA A 7 26.05 43.69 3.37
N GLY A 8 26.92 42.98 2.65
CA GLY A 8 28.37 43.02 2.71
C GLY A 8 28.85 41.89 3.60
N ILE A 9 28.65 40.63 3.21
CA ILE A 9 29.45 39.49 3.69
C ILE A 9 29.73 38.59 2.49
N ASN A 10 31.01 38.45 2.17
CA ASN A 10 31.53 37.75 1.00
C ASN A 10 31.83 36.28 1.35
N ALA A 11 31.45 35.40 0.41
CA ALA A 11 31.99 34.07 0.09
C ALA A 11 32.74 33.25 1.16
N SER A 12 32.17 32.09 1.49
CA SER A 12 32.95 30.85 1.49
C SER A 12 32.15 29.74 0.80
N SER A 13 32.78 29.15 -0.20
CA SER A 13 32.36 27.98 -0.96
C SER A 13 32.12 26.79 -0.04
N PHE A 14 30.91 26.25 -0.04
CA PHE A 14 30.67 24.86 0.36
C PHE A 14 30.35 24.04 -0.88
N VAL A 15 31.38 23.36 -1.37
CA VAL A 15 31.23 22.14 -2.16
C VAL A 15 30.75 21.08 -1.16
N GLY A 16 29.45 20.79 -1.19
CA GLY A 16 28.81 19.81 -0.34
C GLY A 16 28.08 18.80 -1.21
N ASP A 17 28.75 17.67 -1.39
CA ASP A 17 28.33 16.37 -1.91
C ASP A 17 26.85 16.20 -2.28
N GLY A 18 26.62 15.75 -3.51
CA GLY A 18 25.32 15.34 -4.03
C GLY A 18 24.84 14.07 -3.34
N SER A 19 24.46 14.18 -2.08
CA SER A 19 23.61 13.21 -1.42
C SER A 19 22.26 13.30 -2.10
N SER A 20 22.04 12.39 -3.06
CA SER A 20 20.73 12.05 -3.58
C SER A 20 19.74 12.06 -2.42
N VAL A 21 18.69 12.89 -2.53
CA VAL A 21 17.50 12.76 -1.71
C VAL A 21 17.09 11.30 -1.84
N LEU A 22 17.42 10.46 -0.86
CA LEU A 22 16.95 9.09 -0.79
C LEU A 22 15.45 9.24 -0.58
N LEU A 23 14.72 9.24 -1.70
CA LEU A 23 13.29 9.07 -1.71
C LEU A 23 13.03 7.86 -0.82
N ASP A 24 12.33 8.11 0.28
CA ASP A 24 12.01 7.17 1.33
C ASP A 24 11.07 6.10 0.74
N SER A 25 11.66 5.20 -0.05
CA SER A 25 10.95 4.25 -0.90
C SER A 25 10.51 3.05 -0.08
N ASN A 26 9.41 2.42 -0.47
CA ASN A 26 8.92 1.22 0.20
C ASN A 26 10.01 0.13 0.30
N GLU A 27 10.92 0.11 -0.66
CA GLU A 27 12.05 -0.83 -0.69
C GLU A 27 13.07 -0.64 0.44
N THR A 28 13.35 0.60 0.88
CA THR A 28 14.24 0.82 2.04
C THR A 28 13.59 0.31 3.34
N ARG A 29 12.27 0.20 3.35
CA ARG A 29 11.45 -0.38 4.41
C ARG A 29 11.17 -1.88 4.21
N GLY A 30 11.87 -2.52 3.27
CA GLY A 30 11.73 -3.95 2.96
C GLY A 30 10.37 -4.35 2.40
N ILE A 31 9.61 -3.39 1.85
CA ILE A 31 8.35 -3.59 1.16
C ILE A 31 8.60 -3.54 -0.34
N ARG A 32 8.21 -4.60 -1.05
CA ARG A 32 8.29 -4.69 -2.50
C ARG A 32 6.91 -4.48 -3.12
N ASP A 33 6.74 -3.38 -3.84
CA ASP A 33 5.53 -3.14 -4.63
C ASP A 33 5.48 -4.09 -5.83
N VAL A 34 4.36 -4.80 -5.95
CA VAL A 34 4.07 -5.74 -7.02
C VAL A 34 2.94 -5.19 -7.87
N TRP A 35 3.18 -5.11 -9.16
CA TRP A 35 2.29 -4.65 -10.21
C TRP A 35 2.23 -5.70 -11.32
N ALA A 36 1.37 -5.50 -12.31
CA ALA A 36 1.23 -6.44 -13.43
C ALA A 36 2.55 -6.76 -14.15
N PHE A 37 3.50 -5.82 -14.23
CA PHE A 37 4.75 -6.01 -14.98
C PHE A 37 5.82 -6.84 -14.25
N ASN A 38 5.78 -6.92 -12.92
CA ASN A 38 6.75 -7.69 -12.12
C ASN A 38 6.09 -8.84 -11.32
N HIS A 39 4.79 -9.05 -11.48
CA HIS A 39 4.00 -10.05 -10.77
C HIS A 39 4.61 -11.45 -10.80
N ASP A 40 4.89 -11.97 -12.00
CA ASP A 40 5.35 -13.36 -12.17
C ASP A 40 6.76 -13.57 -11.58
N GLU A 41 7.63 -12.57 -11.74
CA GLU A 41 8.97 -12.58 -11.15
C GLU A 41 8.90 -12.64 -9.62
N GLN A 42 8.04 -11.83 -9.00
CA GLN A 42 7.92 -11.80 -7.54
C GLN A 42 7.24 -13.05 -6.99
N LEU A 43 6.26 -13.64 -7.71
CA LEU A 43 5.66 -14.90 -7.29
C LEU A 43 6.64 -16.08 -7.30
N ASP A 44 7.52 -16.18 -8.31
CA ASP A 44 8.57 -17.21 -8.32
C ASP A 44 9.55 -17.03 -7.15
N TYR A 45 9.86 -15.78 -6.82
CA TYR A 45 10.70 -15.46 -5.65
C TYR A 45 10.03 -15.90 -4.34
N ILE A 46 8.76 -15.54 -4.14
CA ILE A 46 7.95 -15.91 -2.96
C ILE A 46 7.81 -17.43 -2.80
N GLY A 47 7.61 -18.16 -3.89
CA GLY A 47 7.38 -19.61 -3.85
C GLY A 47 8.51 -20.43 -3.19
N ARG A 48 9.68 -19.82 -2.99
CA ARG A 48 10.87 -20.45 -2.41
C ARG A 48 11.04 -20.19 -0.90
N ILE A 49 10.17 -19.39 -0.29
CA ILE A 49 10.45 -18.72 1.00
C ILE A 49 9.70 -19.30 2.21
N VAL A 50 8.69 -20.16 2.04
CA VAL A 50 7.56 -20.08 3.00
C VAL A 50 7.55 -21.09 4.15
N LYS A 51 7.49 -20.57 5.40
CA LYS A 51 7.01 -21.27 6.61
C LYS A 51 5.86 -20.54 7.32
N PHE A 52 5.97 -19.22 7.53
CA PHE A 52 4.91 -18.39 8.13
C PHE A 52 4.56 -17.17 7.27
N VAL A 53 3.28 -16.82 7.24
CA VAL A 53 2.73 -15.74 6.43
C VAL A 53 1.81 -14.86 7.29
N ALA A 54 2.05 -13.56 7.27
CA ALA A 54 1.09 -12.54 7.69
C ALA A 54 0.49 -11.88 6.45
N MET A 55 -0.80 -11.55 6.48
CA MET A 55 -1.53 -10.99 5.34
C MET A 55 -2.43 -9.85 5.80
N GLU A 56 -2.48 -8.79 4.99
CA GLU A 56 -3.38 -7.66 5.14
C GLU A 56 -3.95 -7.28 3.77
N THR A 57 -5.16 -6.74 3.73
CA THR A 57 -5.86 -6.41 2.48
C THR A 57 -6.59 -5.08 2.61
N GLU A 58 -6.54 -4.28 1.54
CA GLU A 58 -7.28 -3.02 1.46
C GLU A 58 -8.48 -3.14 0.51
N PHE A 59 -9.63 -2.65 0.98
CA PHE A 59 -10.91 -2.68 0.25
C PHE A 59 -11.51 -1.27 0.15
N PRO A 60 -12.39 -1.03 -0.82
CA PRO A 60 -13.08 0.26 -1.01
C PRO A 60 -14.13 0.61 0.07
N GLY A 61 -14.05 0.01 1.26
CA GLY A 61 -14.76 0.38 2.51
C GLY A 61 -16.30 0.41 2.51
N ALA A 62 -16.97 0.11 1.39
CA ALA A 62 -18.43 0.08 1.35
C ALA A 62 -18.98 -1.15 2.11
N THR A 63 -20.11 -0.98 2.77
CA THR A 63 -20.83 -2.08 3.43
C THR A 63 -22.21 -2.24 2.82
N PHE A 64 -22.56 -3.48 2.51
CA PHE A 64 -23.86 -3.81 1.92
C PHE A 64 -24.78 -4.42 2.98
N LYS A 65 -25.86 -3.71 3.30
CA LYS A 65 -26.87 -4.20 4.22
C LYS A 65 -27.75 -5.25 3.53
N VAL A 66 -27.90 -6.41 4.16
CA VAL A 66 -28.85 -7.45 3.73
C VAL A 66 -30.25 -7.12 4.26
N THR A 67 -31.26 -7.20 3.39
CA THR A 67 -32.61 -6.70 3.71
C THR A 67 -33.50 -7.73 4.40
N ASN A 68 -33.26 -9.04 4.29
CA ASN A 68 -34.14 -10.09 4.83
C ASN A 68 -33.37 -11.38 5.22
N ASN A 69 -33.99 -12.22 6.07
CA ASN A 69 -33.59 -13.60 6.46
C ASN A 69 -32.46 -13.78 7.49
N CYS A 70 -32.16 -12.78 8.32
CA CYS A 70 -31.22 -12.94 9.43
C CYS A 70 -31.98 -13.35 10.69
N ILE A 71 -31.57 -14.46 11.32
CA ILE A 71 -32.22 -15.00 12.53
C ILE A 71 -31.78 -14.22 13.77
N ASN A 72 -30.54 -13.72 13.79
CA ASN A 72 -29.96 -12.92 14.86
C ASN A 72 -28.92 -11.90 14.32
N LEU A 73 -28.36 -11.08 15.21
CA LEU A 73 -27.39 -10.04 14.86
C LEU A 73 -26.08 -10.61 14.27
N ALA A 74 -25.56 -11.72 14.82
CA ALA A 74 -24.34 -12.33 14.32
C ALA A 74 -24.52 -12.88 12.89
N ASP A 75 -25.68 -13.46 12.58
CA ASP A 75 -26.01 -13.90 11.24
C ASP A 75 -26.12 -12.73 10.27
N TYR A 76 -26.69 -11.60 10.72
CA TYR A 76 -26.75 -10.37 9.93
C TYR A 76 -25.35 -9.82 9.62
N GLU A 77 -24.49 -9.71 10.64
CA GLU A 77 -23.12 -9.22 10.49
C GLU A 77 -22.31 -10.12 9.55
N ASN A 78 -22.41 -11.44 9.71
CA ASN A 78 -21.74 -12.40 8.83
C ASN A 78 -22.24 -12.33 7.38
N GLN A 79 -23.55 -12.22 7.17
CA GLN A 79 -24.11 -12.08 5.82
C GLN A 79 -23.76 -10.75 5.17
N SER A 80 -23.77 -9.66 5.93
CA SER A 80 -23.34 -8.33 5.49
C SER A 80 -21.86 -8.34 5.06
N LEU A 81 -20.99 -8.94 5.89
CA LEU A 81 -19.57 -9.09 5.57
C LEU A 81 -19.36 -9.95 4.32
N ARG A 82 -20.04 -11.10 4.22
CA ARG A 82 -19.96 -12.00 3.06
C ARG A 82 -20.42 -11.33 1.77
N THR A 83 -21.53 -10.59 1.85
CA THR A 83 -22.07 -9.87 0.69
C THR A 83 -21.11 -8.77 0.25
N SER A 84 -20.57 -8.01 1.20
CA SER A 84 -19.59 -6.97 0.90
C SER A 84 -18.32 -7.54 0.29
N GLY A 85 -17.80 -8.65 0.82
CA GLY A 85 -16.63 -9.34 0.25
C GLY A 85 -16.85 -9.90 -1.16
N ASN A 86 -18.08 -10.28 -1.53
CA ASN A 86 -18.40 -10.74 -2.88
C ASN A 86 -18.57 -9.60 -3.90
N MET A 87 -19.00 -8.42 -3.44
CA MET A 87 -19.33 -7.29 -4.30
C MET A 87 -18.15 -6.34 -4.51
N LEU A 88 -17.22 -6.29 -3.55
CA LEU A 88 -16.09 -5.39 -3.59
C LEU A 88 -14.87 -6.05 -4.22
N LYS A 89 -14.15 -5.27 -5.03
CA LYS A 89 -12.83 -5.66 -5.54
C LYS A 89 -11.77 -5.20 -4.56
N ILE A 90 -10.80 -6.08 -4.31
CA ILE A 90 -9.62 -5.77 -3.51
C ILE A 90 -8.77 -4.73 -4.24
N ILE A 91 -8.23 -3.77 -3.49
CA ILE A 91 -7.35 -2.73 -4.01
C ILE A 91 -5.90 -3.16 -3.84
N GLN A 92 -5.52 -3.60 -2.63
CA GLN A 92 -4.18 -4.07 -2.33
C GLN A 92 -4.19 -5.32 -1.46
N ILE A 93 -3.13 -6.11 -1.58
CA ILE A 93 -2.83 -7.24 -0.69
C ILE A 93 -1.37 -7.11 -0.25
N ALA A 94 -1.13 -7.00 1.05
CA ALA A 94 0.20 -7.08 1.63
C ALA A 94 0.42 -8.49 2.19
N ILE A 95 1.52 -9.14 1.80
CA ILE A 95 1.91 -10.45 2.28
C ILE A 95 3.32 -10.36 2.84
N ALA A 96 3.47 -10.60 4.14
CA ALA A 96 4.75 -10.60 4.83
C ALA A 96 5.15 -12.04 5.18
N PHE A 97 6.40 -12.38 4.86
CA PHE A 97 6.97 -13.69 5.11
C PHE A 97 7.92 -13.64 6.29
N VAL A 98 7.77 -14.60 7.21
CA VAL A 98 8.65 -14.74 8.36
C VAL A 98 9.24 -16.15 8.34
N ASP A 99 10.57 -16.23 8.33
CA ASP A 99 11.31 -17.47 8.57
C ASP A 99 12.00 -17.40 9.94
N GLU A 100 11.90 -18.48 10.71
CA GLU A 100 12.52 -18.60 12.03
C GLU A 100 14.06 -18.61 11.95
N ALA A 101 14.62 -19.07 10.83
CA ALA A 101 16.04 -19.35 10.70
C ALA A 101 16.86 -18.22 10.07
N SER A 102 16.24 -17.25 9.37
CA SER A 102 17.03 -16.34 8.55
C SER A 102 16.37 -14.99 8.20
N LYS A 103 16.69 -13.95 8.98
CA LYS A 103 16.52 -12.54 8.55
C LYS A 103 17.46 -12.12 7.39
N LYS A 104 18.18 -13.07 6.77
CA LYS A 104 19.38 -12.81 5.95
C LYS A 104 19.23 -13.07 4.45
N PHE A 105 18.18 -13.75 4.00
CA PHE A 105 18.07 -14.14 2.58
C PHE A 105 17.16 -13.26 1.73
N LEU A 106 16.41 -12.35 2.35
CA LEU A 106 15.44 -11.55 1.61
C LEU A 106 15.82 -10.08 1.62
N ASN A 107 15.92 -9.51 0.42
CA ASN A 107 16.02 -8.06 0.25
C ASN A 107 14.72 -7.36 0.70
N TYR A 108 13.61 -8.11 0.75
CA TYR A 108 12.28 -7.65 1.10
C TYR A 108 11.57 -8.69 1.99
N TRP A 109 10.86 -8.26 3.02
CA TRP A 109 10.07 -9.17 3.88
C TRP A 109 8.58 -9.08 3.58
N THR A 110 8.13 -8.04 2.90
CA THR A 110 6.72 -7.82 2.55
C THR A 110 6.58 -7.57 1.06
N TRP A 111 5.60 -8.22 0.43
CA TRP A 111 5.15 -7.95 -0.92
C TRP A 111 3.79 -7.28 -0.88
N GLN A 112 3.69 -6.10 -1.48
CA GLN A 112 2.46 -5.33 -1.58
C GLN A 112 1.95 -5.41 -3.02
N PHE A 113 0.95 -6.25 -3.26
CA PHE A 113 0.29 -6.40 -4.55
C PHE A 113 -0.71 -5.27 -4.75
N ASN A 114 -0.48 -4.48 -5.78
CA ASN A 114 -1.34 -3.41 -6.21
C ASN A 114 -2.24 -3.93 -7.34
N LEU A 115 -3.52 -4.10 -7.05
CA LEU A 115 -4.48 -4.66 -8.00
C LEU A 115 -5.17 -3.55 -8.78
N LYS A 116 -5.47 -3.85 -10.05
CA LYS A 116 -6.24 -2.94 -10.89
C LYS A 116 -7.68 -2.88 -10.40
N SER A 117 -8.05 -1.77 -9.75
CA SER A 117 -9.45 -1.46 -9.42
C SER A 117 -9.97 -0.36 -10.35
N ILE A 118 -11.25 -0.39 -10.73
CA ILE A 118 -11.83 0.63 -11.61
C ILE A 118 -12.90 1.35 -10.81
N LEU A 119 -12.52 2.46 -10.17
CA LEU A 119 -13.42 3.24 -9.32
C LEU A 119 -14.67 3.74 -10.06
N THR A 120 -14.63 3.90 -11.38
CA THR A 120 -15.80 4.33 -12.18
C THR A 120 -16.85 3.24 -12.39
N ALA A 121 -16.47 1.97 -12.24
CA ALA A 121 -17.35 0.81 -12.46
C ALA A 121 -17.73 0.12 -11.14
N ASP A 122 -16.91 0.29 -10.10
CA ASP A 122 -17.02 -0.45 -8.85
C ASP A 122 -17.70 0.40 -7.76
N THR A 123 -18.44 -0.25 -6.86
CA THR A 123 -19.03 0.45 -5.71
C THR A 123 -17.96 0.72 -4.66
N TYR A 124 -17.90 1.94 -4.14
CA TYR A 124 -16.92 2.33 -3.13
C TYR A 124 -17.51 3.35 -2.14
N ALA A 125 -16.92 3.43 -0.96
CA ALA A 125 -17.16 4.51 -0.01
C ALA A 125 -16.17 5.65 -0.27
N GLN A 126 -16.67 6.88 -0.49
CA GLN A 126 -15.84 8.03 -0.84
C GLN A 126 -14.77 8.29 0.22
N ASP A 127 -15.15 8.27 1.51
CA ASP A 127 -14.22 8.48 2.62
C ASP A 127 -13.07 7.44 2.63
N SER A 128 -13.36 6.20 2.25
CA SER A 128 -12.34 5.14 2.18
C SER A 128 -11.38 5.34 1.01
N ILE A 129 -11.87 5.82 -0.13
CA ILE A 129 -11.00 6.19 -1.25
C ILE A 129 -10.15 7.41 -0.91
N ASP A 130 -10.72 8.42 -0.26
CA ASP A 130 -9.98 9.62 0.14
C ASP A 130 -8.88 9.27 1.15
N LEU A 131 -9.15 8.35 2.09
CA LEU A 131 -8.13 7.82 3.01
C LEU A 131 -7.00 7.10 2.25
N LEU A 132 -7.33 6.27 1.27
CA LEU A 132 -6.34 5.53 0.49
C LEU A 132 -5.50 6.44 -0.43
N ILE A 133 -6.12 7.47 -1.03
CA ILE A 133 -5.37 8.49 -1.79
C ILE A 133 -4.40 9.23 -0.86
N ASN A 134 -4.85 9.60 0.34
CA ASN A 134 -4.02 10.29 1.33
C ASN A 134 -2.90 9.38 1.88
N SER A 135 -3.08 8.06 1.89
CA SER A 135 -2.04 7.09 2.27
C SER A 135 -1.09 6.75 1.12
N GLY A 136 -1.28 7.32 -0.07
CA GLY A 136 -0.38 7.18 -1.21
C GLY A 136 -0.75 6.09 -2.22
N VAL A 137 -1.97 5.52 -2.13
CA VAL A 137 -2.46 4.55 -3.12
C VAL A 137 -2.80 5.25 -4.43
N GLN A 138 -2.31 4.69 -5.53
CA GLN A 138 -2.57 5.18 -6.89
C GLN A 138 -3.58 4.24 -7.56
N PHE A 139 -4.74 4.78 -7.95
CA PHE A 139 -5.85 4.06 -8.56
C PHE A 139 -5.78 4.06 -10.09
#